data_AF-A0A161W5Y3-F1
#
_entry.id   AF-A0A161W5Y3-F1
#
_cell.length_a   1.000
_cell.length_b   1.000
_cell.length_c   1.000
_cell.angle_alpha   90.00
_cell.angle_beta   90.00
_cell.angle_gamma   90.00
#
_symmetry.space_group_name_H-M   'P 1'
#
loop_
_entity.id
_entity.type
_entity.pdbx_description
1 polymer ?
#
loop_
_entity_poly.entity_id
_entity_poly.type
_entity_poly.pdbx_seq_one_letter_code
_entity_poly.pdbx_strand_id
1 'polypeptide(L)'
;MKITATLAILSAALVAAAPRPQDDEPAAVFGISFTFENGTFTDVFDVPETLSGYPLASHGIVTNVFIYPPAGQPARCAFLEPEPSRQGLGAWTIARPTTIVLDPPAEVGFVQCNRA
;
A
#
# COMPACT_ATOMS: atom_id res chain seq x y z
N MET A 1 -76.16 9.09 -2.00
CA MET A 1 -74.89 9.80 -2.31
C MET A 1 -74.29 10.21 -0.96
N LYS A 2 -73.06 9.94 -0.55
CA LYS A 2 -71.83 9.40 -1.15
C LYS A 2 -71.03 8.80 0.03
N ILE A 3 -70.45 7.63 -0.16
CA ILE A 3 -69.50 6.97 0.75
C ILE A 3 -68.10 7.53 0.45
N THR A 4 -67.27 7.77 1.47
CA THR A 4 -65.78 7.73 1.38
C THR A 4 -65.21 7.90 2.80
N ALA A 5 -64.89 6.85 3.55
CA ALA A 5 -63.74 5.94 3.43
C ALA A 5 -62.39 6.64 3.73
N THR A 6 -61.95 6.48 4.97
CA THR A 6 -60.62 6.75 5.53
C THR A 6 -59.54 5.98 4.77
N LEU A 7 -58.44 6.64 4.42
CA LEU A 7 -57.20 5.96 4.02
C LEU A 7 -56.01 6.56 4.75
N ALA A 8 -55.55 5.85 5.78
CA ALA A 8 -54.27 6.09 6.43
C ALA A 8 -53.15 5.58 5.51
N ILE A 9 -52.27 6.46 5.06
CA ILE A 9 -51.13 6.09 4.23
C ILE A 9 -50.00 5.72 5.19
N LEU A 10 -49.76 4.42 5.35
CA LEU A 10 -48.57 3.88 6.02
C LEU A 10 -47.34 4.31 5.23
N SER A 11 -46.51 5.16 5.83
CA SER A 11 -45.19 5.50 5.30
C SER A 11 -44.24 4.33 5.56
N ALA A 12 -43.94 3.55 4.51
CA ALA A 12 -42.92 2.52 4.55
C ALA A 12 -41.54 3.20 4.68
N ALA A 13 -40.90 3.05 5.84
CA ALA A 13 -39.52 3.46 6.02
C ALA A 13 -38.62 2.51 5.21
N LEU A 14 -38.02 3.02 4.13
CA LEU A 14 -36.87 2.36 3.51
C LEU A 14 -35.72 2.45 4.52
N VAL A 15 -35.42 1.34 5.19
CA VAL A 15 -34.14 1.17 5.86
C VAL A 15 -33.12 0.95 4.75
N ALA A 16 -32.54 2.04 4.25
CA ALA A 16 -31.31 1.98 3.50
C ALA A 16 -30.27 1.37 4.45
N ALA A 17 -29.87 0.12 4.19
CA ALA A 17 -28.70 -0.45 4.84
C ALA A 17 -27.50 0.40 4.39
N ALA A 18 -27.13 1.37 5.23
CA ALA A 18 -25.93 2.15 5.03
C ALA A 18 -24.74 1.19 4.90
N PRO A 19 -23.77 1.45 4.01
CA PRO A 19 -22.52 0.71 3.99
C PRO A 19 -21.97 0.71 5.42
N ARG A 20 -21.82 -0.46 6.03
CA ARG A 20 -21.15 -0.53 7.33
C ARG A 20 -19.73 -0.01 7.11
N PRO A 21 -19.21 0.85 7.99
CA PRO A 21 -17.77 1.11 8.03
C PRO A 21 -17.10 -0.26 8.05
N GLN A 22 -16.21 -0.50 7.10
CA GLN A 22 -15.42 -1.71 7.06
C GLN A 22 -14.60 -1.72 8.35
N ASP A 23 -14.98 -2.58 9.29
CA ASP A 23 -14.31 -2.73 10.59
C ASP A 23 -12.81 -2.94 10.33
N ASP A 24 -12.01 -2.00 10.85
CA ASP A 24 -10.57 -2.00 11.18
C ASP A 24 -9.73 -3.24 10.79
N GLU A 25 -9.71 -3.64 9.51
CA GLU A 25 -8.60 -4.45 9.02
C GLU A 25 -7.38 -3.50 9.03
N PRO A 26 -6.29 -3.82 9.77
CA PRO A 26 -5.11 -2.99 9.77
C PRO A 26 -4.69 -2.76 8.32
N ALA A 27 -4.54 -1.50 7.91
CA ALA A 27 -4.08 -1.18 6.57
C ALA A 27 -2.84 -2.02 6.28
N ALA A 28 -2.82 -2.75 5.17
CA ALA A 28 -1.73 -3.68 4.89
C ALA A 28 -0.39 -2.93 4.86
N VAL A 29 0.54 -3.34 5.73
CA VAL A 29 1.85 -2.71 5.89
C VAL A 29 2.94 -3.63 5.35
N PHE A 30 3.82 -3.05 4.55
CA PHE A 30 5.03 -3.66 4.04
C PHE A 30 6.19 -3.26 4.95
N GLY A 31 6.95 -4.23 5.46
CA GLY A 31 8.21 -3.95 6.13
C GLY A 31 9.33 -3.81 5.10
N ILE A 32 10.03 -2.68 5.06
CA ILE A 32 11.14 -2.46 4.13
C ILE A 32 12.40 -2.04 4.87
N SER A 33 13.57 -2.57 4.50
CA SER A 33 14.86 -2.02 4.95
C SER A 33 15.86 -1.95 3.81
N PHE A 34 16.78 -1.00 3.90
CA PHE A 34 17.83 -0.79 2.91
C PHE A 34 19.17 -1.29 3.40
N THR A 35 19.96 -1.85 2.49
CA THR A 35 21.40 -2.09 2.68
C THR A 35 22.16 -1.20 1.72
N PHE A 36 23.15 -0.48 2.25
CA PHE A 36 23.96 0.46 1.50
C PHE A 36 25.27 -0.18 1.02
N GLU A 37 25.97 0.49 0.10
CA GLU A 37 27.23 0.02 -0.48
C GLU A 37 28.33 -0.24 0.58
N ASN A 38 28.32 0.51 1.67
CA ASN A 38 29.26 0.34 2.79
C ASN A 38 28.92 -0.84 3.72
N GLY A 39 27.86 -1.60 3.42
CA GLY A 39 27.40 -2.75 4.19
C GLY A 39 26.54 -2.41 5.41
N THR A 40 26.27 -1.13 5.70
CA THR A 40 25.30 -0.75 6.74
C THR A 40 23.87 -0.95 6.25
N PHE A 41 22.94 -1.01 7.20
CA PHE A 41 21.51 -1.17 6.90
C PHE A 41 20.63 -0.31 7.80
N THR A 42 19.42 -0.04 7.34
CA THR A 42 18.40 0.68 8.12
C THR A 42 17.60 -0.27 9.01
N ASP A 43 16.92 0.29 10.01
CA ASP A 43 15.77 -0.39 10.61
C ASP A 43 14.65 -0.63 9.56
N VAL A 44 13.64 -1.39 9.96
CA VAL A 44 12.48 -1.68 9.11
C VAL A 44 11.51 -0.50 9.13
N PHE A 45 11.19 -0.01 7.95
CA PHE A 45 10.14 0.97 7.71
C PHE A 45 8.80 0.29 7.46
N ASP A 46 7.77 0.80 8.11
CA ASP A 46 6.38 0.43 7.84
C ASP A 46 5.84 1.27 6.68
N VAL A 47 5.64 0.62 5.54
CA VAL A 47 5.18 1.25 4.31
C VAL A 47 3.74 0.83 4.03
N PRO A 48 2.79 1.77 3.93
CA PRO A 48 1.41 1.44 3.62
C PRO A 48 1.26 0.97 2.18
N GLU A 49 0.24 0.14 1.95
CA GLU A 49 -0.22 -0.19 0.60
C GLU A 49 -0.61 1.09 -0.18
N THR A 50 0.07 1.36 -1.30
CA THR A 50 -0.19 2.51 -2.15
C THR A 50 0.34 2.32 -3.58
N LEU A 51 -0.43 2.84 -4.54
CA LEU A 51 -0.03 2.97 -5.95
C LEU A 51 0.56 4.36 -6.27
N SER A 52 0.41 5.34 -5.38
CA SER A 52 0.79 6.74 -5.64
C SER A 52 2.26 7.04 -5.31
N GLY A 53 2.95 6.12 -4.65
CA GLY A 53 4.32 6.27 -4.17
C GLY A 53 4.35 6.86 -2.77
N TYR A 54 4.84 6.08 -1.82
CA TYR A 54 5.12 6.47 -0.45
C TYR A 54 6.55 7.02 -0.36
N PRO A 55 6.78 8.19 0.25
CA PRO A 55 8.13 8.72 0.43
C PRO A 55 8.91 7.84 1.41
N LEU A 56 10.04 7.31 0.97
CA LEU A 56 10.90 6.39 1.72
C LEU A 56 12.38 6.70 1.43
N ALA A 57 12.74 7.98 1.54
CA ALA A 57 14.06 8.50 1.17
C ALA A 57 15.19 7.74 1.89
N SER A 58 16.05 7.07 1.13
CA SER A 58 17.15 6.26 1.65
C SER A 58 18.35 7.10 2.11
N HIS A 59 18.48 8.34 1.62
CA HIS A 59 19.58 9.27 1.90
C HIS A 59 20.98 8.66 1.66
N GLY A 60 21.06 7.76 0.68
CA GLY A 60 22.28 7.03 0.34
C GLY A 60 22.04 5.99 -0.75
N ILE A 61 23.13 5.52 -1.37
CA ILE A 61 23.10 4.53 -2.44
C ILE A 61 22.79 3.15 -1.87
N VAL A 62 21.63 2.62 -2.24
CA VAL A 62 21.11 1.33 -1.82
C VAL A 62 21.56 0.27 -2.82
N THR A 63 22.12 -0.82 -2.32
CA THR A 63 22.49 -2.00 -3.13
C THR A 63 21.47 -3.12 -2.99
N ASN A 64 20.84 -3.24 -1.81
CA ASN A 64 19.81 -4.25 -1.57
C ASN A 64 18.64 -3.67 -0.80
N VAL A 65 17.45 -4.20 -1.10
CA VAL A 65 16.23 -3.90 -0.35
C VAL A 65 15.66 -5.20 0.21
N PHE A 66 15.49 -5.27 1.53
CA PHE A 66 14.70 -6.33 2.14
C PHE A 66 13.24 -5.91 2.19
N ILE A 67 12.34 -6.84 1.85
CA ILE A 67 10.90 -6.61 1.78
C ILE A 67 10.18 -7.74 2.50
N TYR A 68 9.40 -7.37 3.52
CA TYR A 68 8.49 -8.24 4.26
C TYR A 68 7.04 -7.89 3.87
N PRO A 69 6.40 -8.69 2.99
CA PRO A 69 5.03 -8.39 2.55
C PRO A 69 3.99 -8.75 3.63
N PRO A 70 2.79 -8.13 3.58
CA PRO A 70 1.63 -8.62 4.29
C PRO A 70 1.34 -10.09 3.98
N ALA A 71 0.84 -10.83 4.96
CA ALA A 71 0.51 -12.25 4.77
C ALA A 71 -0.69 -12.44 3.81
N GLY A 72 -0.74 -13.61 3.16
CA GLY A 72 -1.92 -14.12 2.49
C GLY A 72 -2.00 -13.89 0.97
N GLN A 73 -1.36 -12.86 0.42
CA GLN A 73 -1.36 -12.59 -1.01
C GLN A 73 0.03 -12.18 -1.51
N PRO A 74 0.42 -12.57 -2.75
CA PRO A 74 1.58 -11.98 -3.39
C PRO A 74 1.41 -10.47 -3.46
N ALA A 75 2.50 -9.75 -3.33
CA ALA A 75 2.54 -8.32 -3.49
C ALA A 75 3.42 -7.91 -4.66
N ARG A 76 3.31 -6.66 -5.06
CA ARG A 76 4.22 -6.00 -5.98
C ARG A 76 4.77 -4.77 -5.30
N CYS A 77 6.08 -4.58 -5.39
CA CYS A 77 6.72 -3.33 -4.98
C CYS A 77 7.57 -2.79 -6.12
N ALA A 78 7.47 -1.49 -6.38
CA ALA A 78 8.33 -0.74 -7.28
C ALA A 78 9.05 0.36 -6.51
N PHE A 79 10.34 0.54 -6.80
CA PHE A 79 11.18 1.56 -6.18
C PHE A 79 11.49 2.64 -7.20
N LEU A 80 11.55 3.88 -6.72
CA LEU A 80 11.73 5.06 -7.56
C LEU A 80 12.85 5.91 -6.97
N GLU A 81 13.61 6.56 -7.85
CA GLU A 81 14.56 7.60 -7.46
C GLU A 81 13.87 8.76 -6.73
N PRO A 82 14.63 9.56 -5.96
CA PRO A 82 14.16 10.84 -5.44
C PRO A 82 13.67 11.81 -6.52
N GLU A 83 13.00 12.86 -6.07
CA GLU A 83 12.71 13.99 -6.96
C GLU A 83 14.02 14.65 -7.44
N PRO A 84 14.05 15.19 -8.68
CA PRO A 84 12.91 15.38 -9.57
C PRO A 84 12.67 14.22 -10.56
N SER A 85 13.58 13.25 -10.67
CA SER A 85 13.50 12.23 -11.73
C SER A 85 12.33 11.27 -11.50
N ARG A 86 12.15 10.78 -10.26
CA ARG A 86 11.22 9.68 -9.92
C ARG A 86 11.33 8.51 -10.89
N GLN A 87 12.53 8.25 -11.41
CA GLN A 87 12.77 7.17 -12.36
C GLN A 87 12.61 5.82 -11.66
N GLY A 88 12.03 4.85 -12.37
CA GLY A 88 11.88 3.48 -11.86
C GLY A 88 13.23 2.78 -11.69
N LEU A 89 13.49 2.31 -10.48
CA LEU A 89 14.64 1.47 -10.11
C LEU A 89 14.34 -0.03 -10.26
N GLY A 90 13.10 -0.37 -10.60
CA GLY A 90 12.63 -1.73 -10.83
C GLY A 90 11.31 -2.01 -10.12
N ALA A 91 10.72 -3.15 -10.45
CA ALA A 91 9.51 -3.66 -9.82
C ALA A 91 9.60 -5.18 -9.63
N TRP A 92 9.14 -5.66 -8.47
CA TRP A 92 9.26 -7.06 -8.08
C TRP A 92 7.93 -7.59 -7.58
N THR A 93 7.65 -8.85 -7.89
CA THR A 93 6.56 -9.60 -7.26
C THR A 93 7.12 -10.36 -6.06
N ILE A 94 6.54 -10.13 -4.88
CA ILE A 94 7.01 -10.65 -3.60
C ILE A 94 5.93 -11.55 -3.01
N ALA A 95 6.18 -12.86 -2.96
CA ALA A 95 5.26 -13.82 -2.35
C ALA A 95 5.60 -14.13 -0.89
N ARG A 96 6.83 -13.86 -0.47
CA ARG A 96 7.41 -14.17 0.84
C ARG A 96 8.50 -13.13 1.16
N PRO A 97 8.91 -12.99 2.43
CA PRO A 97 10.02 -12.11 2.78
C PRO A 97 11.26 -12.41 1.94
N THR A 98 11.85 -11.38 1.34
CA THR A 98 12.96 -11.52 0.40
C THR A 98 13.85 -10.30 0.39
N THR A 99 15.08 -10.49 -0.06
CA THR A 99 15.98 -9.40 -0.44
C THR A 99 16.04 -9.31 -1.96
N ILE A 100 15.96 -8.10 -2.48
CA ILE A 100 16.20 -7.79 -3.90
C ILE A 100 17.50 -7.00 -4.02
N VAL A 101 18.21 -7.21 -5.12
CA VAL A 101 19.38 -6.41 -5.49
C VAL A 101 18.91 -5.27 -6.39
N LEU A 102 19.32 -4.04 -6.09
CA LEU A 102 19.19 -2.92 -7.02
C LEU A 102 20.41 -2.92 -7.94
N ASP A 103 20.19 -3.13 -9.23
CA ASP A 103 21.23 -3.15 -10.26
C ASP A 103 20.83 -2.23 -11.43
N PRO A 104 21.47 -1.07 -11.61
CA PRO A 104 22.58 -0.56 -10.80
C PRO A 104 22.13 -0.11 -9.39
N PRO A 105 23.06 -0.08 -8.39
CA PRO A 105 22.80 0.55 -7.10
C PRO A 105 22.39 2.01 -7.26
N ALA A 106 21.41 2.47 -6.49
CA ALA A 106 20.86 3.82 -6.62
C ALA A 106 20.25 4.33 -5.30
N GLU A 107 20.02 5.64 -5.23
CA GLU A 107 19.25 6.23 -4.13
C GLU A 107 17.75 5.97 -4.33
N VAL A 108 17.04 5.56 -3.28
CA VAL A 108 15.59 5.33 -3.30
C VAL A 108 14.90 6.53 -2.67
N GLY A 109 13.97 7.15 -3.38
CA GLY A 109 13.16 8.25 -2.87
C GLY A 109 11.73 7.85 -2.52
N PHE A 110 11.15 6.95 -3.31
CA PHE A 110 9.78 6.50 -3.13
C PHE A 110 9.64 5.00 -3.37
N VAL A 111 8.59 4.44 -2.77
CA VAL A 111 8.18 3.07 -2.98
C VAL A 111 6.68 2.98 -3.27
N GLN A 112 6.30 2.15 -4.22
CA GLN A 112 4.90 1.80 -4.50
C GLN A 112 4.73 0.33 -4.20
N CYS A 113 3.95 -0.02 -3.17
CA CYS A 113 3.69 -1.41 -2.82
C CYS A 113 2.18 -1.67 -2.78
N ASN A 114 1.75 -2.76 -3.38
CA ASN A 114 0.36 -3.21 -3.32
C ASN A 114 0.26 -4.73 -3.38
N ARG A 115 -0.80 -5.28 -2.83
CA ARG A 115 -1.17 -6.69 -3.06
C ARG A 115 -1.55 -6.87 -4.53
N ALA A 116 -1.13 -7.98 -5.11
CA ALA A 116 -1.21 -8.29 -6.54
C ALA A 116 -2.51 -8.97 -6.94
#